data_AF-A0A382EZR1-F1
#
_entry.id   AF-A0A382EZR1-F1
#
_cell.length_a   1.000
_cell.length_b   1.000
_cell.length_c   1.000
_cell.angle_alpha   90.00
_cell.angle_beta   90.00
_cell.angle_gamma   90.00
#
_symmetry.space_group_name_H-M   'P 1'
#
loop_
_entity.id
_entity.type
_entity.pdbx_description
1 polymer ?
#
loop_
_entity_poly.entity_id
_entity_poly.type
_entity_poly.pdbx_seq_one_letter_code
_entity_poly.pdbx_strand_id
1 'polypeptide(L)'
;MARFIEEEIAIEDEVSDTPSSDTQIYTMKSQIGHERTASERLADRVRRSGAPIFAILAPPKLRGYIFVETNSPEALRDNLKGL
;
A
#
# COMPACT_ATOMS: atom_id res chain seq x y z
N MET A 1 40.75 14.34 -26.93
CA MET A 1 39.50 15.10 -27.04
C MET A 1 38.42 14.18 -27.60
N ALA A 2 37.19 14.35 -27.12
CA ALA A 2 35.99 13.53 -27.33
C ALA A 2 35.90 12.21 -26.53
N ARG A 3 35.08 12.22 -25.48
CA ARG A 3 34.25 11.09 -25.09
C ARG A 3 32.83 11.64 -24.90
N PHE A 4 31.96 11.25 -25.83
CA PHE A 4 30.52 11.41 -25.76
C PHE A 4 30.00 10.59 -24.58
N ILE A 5 29.17 11.21 -23.74
CA ILE A 5 28.31 10.50 -22.81
C ILE A 5 26.96 11.19 -22.96
N GLU A 6 26.00 10.44 -23.49
CA GLU A 6 24.60 10.84 -23.61
C GLU A 6 24.07 11.08 -22.20
N GLU A 7 23.67 12.33 -21.93
CA GLU A 7 22.93 12.68 -20.74
C GLU A 7 21.47 12.77 -21.14
N GLU A 8 20.78 11.64 -21.08
CA GLU A 8 19.33 11.57 -21.20
C GLU A 8 18.77 10.67 -20.10
N ILE A 9 18.42 11.28 -18.97
CA ILE A 9 17.27 10.84 -18.18
C ILE A 9 16.56 12.12 -17.74
N ALA A 10 15.68 12.62 -18.60
CA ALA A 10 14.67 13.59 -18.21
C ALA A 10 13.71 12.88 -17.26
N ILE A 11 13.87 13.13 -15.96
CA ILE A 11 12.85 12.80 -14.97
C ILE A 11 12.00 14.06 -14.83
N GLU A 12 11.00 14.18 -15.70
CA GLU A 12 9.94 15.18 -15.54
C GLU A 12 9.03 14.71 -14.40
N ASP A 13 9.38 15.03 -13.16
CA ASP A 13 8.47 14.97 -12.01
C ASP A 13 7.54 16.19 -12.05
N GLU A 14 6.58 16.16 -12.97
CA GLU A 14 5.49 17.14 -13.06
C GLU A 14 4.18 16.51 -12.56
N VAL A 15 3.89 16.70 -11.27
CA VAL A 15 2.69 17.37 -10.73
C VAL A 15 2.84 17.55 -9.22
N SER A 16 2.81 18.81 -8.74
CA SER A 16 2.74 19.14 -7.31
C SER A 16 1.36 19.71 -6.95
N ASP A 17 0.60 18.93 -6.19
CA ASP A 17 -0.64 19.29 -5.49
C ASP A 17 -0.62 18.51 -4.17
N THR A 18 -0.04 19.08 -3.10
CA THR A 18 0.47 18.30 -1.96
C THR A 18 -0.46 18.30 -0.73
N PRO A 19 -1.27 17.25 -0.50
CA PRO A 19 -1.54 16.81 0.86
C PRO A 19 -0.29 16.08 1.38
N SER A 20 0.34 16.65 2.40
CA SER A 20 1.50 16.08 3.10
C SER A 20 1.09 14.83 3.88
N SER A 21 1.26 13.66 3.27
CA SER A 21 1.44 12.42 4.00
C SER A 21 2.36 11.51 3.20
N ASP A 22 3.44 11.03 3.81
CA ASP A 22 4.31 9.99 3.24
C ASP A 22 3.59 8.64 3.06
N THR A 23 2.29 8.59 3.30
CA THR A 23 1.44 7.41 3.33
C THR A 23 0.41 7.46 2.22
N GLN A 24 0.04 6.28 1.72
CA GLN A 24 -0.99 6.09 0.70
C GLN A 24 -2.00 5.03 1.17
N ILE A 25 -3.23 5.14 0.69
CA ILE A 25 -4.29 4.15 0.96
C ILE A 25 -4.41 3.21 -0.23
N TYR A 26 -4.25 1.92 0.02
CA TYR A 26 -4.39 0.85 -0.96
C TYR A 26 -5.67 0.06 -0.72
N THR A 27 -6.26 -0.45 -1.79
CA THR A 27 -7.35 -1.42 -1.73
C THR A 27 -6.81 -2.84 -1.82
N MET A 28 -7.34 -3.73 -1.01
CA MET A 28 -7.07 -5.17 -1.10
C MET A 28 -8.38 -5.92 -1.32
N LYS A 29 -8.37 -6.81 -2.30
CA LYS A 29 -9.50 -7.69 -2.56
C LYS A 29 -9.60 -8.73 -1.44
N SER A 30 -10.77 -8.90 -0.88
CA SER A 30 -11.10 -9.96 0.07
C SER A 30 -12.16 -10.90 -0.50
N GLN A 31 -12.34 -12.05 0.14
CA GLN A 31 -13.56 -12.80 -0.07
C GLN A 31 -14.74 -11.97 0.39
N ILE A 32 -15.81 -11.99 -0.40
CA ILE A 32 -17.00 -11.22 -0.10
C ILE A 32 -17.64 -11.73 1.20
N GLY A 33 -18.06 -10.82 2.09
CA GLY A 33 -18.66 -11.12 3.39
C GLY A 33 -17.63 -11.50 4.48
N HIS A 34 -16.34 -11.45 4.15
CA HIS A 34 -15.23 -11.78 5.05
C HIS A 34 -14.28 -10.59 5.24
N GLU A 35 -14.68 -9.38 4.87
CA GLU A 35 -13.89 -8.15 4.92
C GLU A 35 -13.37 -7.90 6.34
N ARG A 36 -14.25 -8.05 7.33
CA ARG A 36 -13.91 -7.90 8.75
C ARG A 36 -12.87 -8.93 9.19
N THR A 37 -13.15 -10.20 8.97
CA THR A 37 -12.23 -11.29 9.35
C THR A 37 -10.87 -11.17 8.66
N ALA A 38 -10.85 -10.78 7.38
CA ALA A 38 -9.63 -10.53 6.63
C ALA A 38 -8.83 -9.36 7.23
N SER A 39 -9.51 -8.26 7.58
CA SER A 39 -8.87 -7.10 8.22
C SER A 39 -8.27 -7.43 9.59
N GLU A 40 -8.97 -8.22 10.40
CA GLU A 40 -8.49 -8.65 11.72
C GLU A 40 -7.27 -9.58 11.60
N ARG A 41 -7.31 -10.55 10.68
CA ARG A 41 -6.17 -11.44 10.40
C ARG A 41 -4.95 -10.68 9.90
N LEU A 42 -5.15 -9.70 9.01
CA LEU A 42 -4.08 -8.84 8.52
C LEU A 42 -3.48 -8.03 9.68
N ALA A 43 -4.30 -7.41 10.51
CA ALA A 43 -3.84 -6.63 11.66
C ALA A 43 -3.00 -7.48 12.61
N ASP A 44 -3.42 -8.70 12.90
CA ASP A 44 -2.66 -9.63 13.74
C ASP A 44 -1.33 -10.04 13.11
N ARG A 45 -1.26 -10.19 11.79
CA ARG A 45 0.00 -10.50 11.09
C ARG A 45 0.95 -9.30 11.09
N VAL A 46 0.44 -8.11 10.78
CA VAL A 46 1.18 -6.84 10.80
C VAL A 46 1.78 -6.56 12.18
N ARG A 47 1.01 -6.77 13.25
CA ARG A 47 1.49 -6.61 14.64
C ARG A 47 2.67 -7.52 14.97
N ARG A 48 2.73 -8.72 14.37
CA ARG A 48 3.84 -9.67 14.56
C ARG A 48 5.05 -9.34 13.70
N SER A 49 4.84 -8.85 12.47
CA SER A 49 5.93 -8.52 11.54
C SER A 49 6.54 -7.13 11.77
N GLY A 50 5.79 -6.22 12.38
CA GLY A 50 6.20 -4.82 12.55
C GLY A 50 6.13 -4.00 11.26
N ALA A 51 5.36 -4.46 10.26
CA ALA A 51 5.21 -3.74 8.99
C ALA A 51 4.58 -2.35 9.19
N PRO A 52 4.97 -1.34 8.39
CA PRO A 52 4.53 0.05 8.54
C PRO A 52 3.11 0.26 7.98
N ILE A 53 2.13 -0.37 8.64
CA ILE A 53 0.71 -0.30 8.29
C ILE A 53 0.02 0.51 9.38
N PHE A 54 -0.53 1.65 9.02
CA PHE A 54 -1.00 2.64 9.97
C PHE A 54 -2.49 2.47 10.28
N ALA A 55 -3.28 2.12 9.27
CA ALA A 55 -4.71 1.90 9.39
C ALA A 55 -5.20 0.76 8.49
N ILE A 56 -6.21 0.03 8.95
CA ILE A 56 -6.95 -0.95 8.15
C ILE A 56 -8.45 -0.64 8.33
N LEU A 57 -9.16 -0.47 7.23
CA LEU A 57 -10.59 -0.16 7.19
C LEU A 57 -11.35 -1.23 6.39
N ALA A 58 -12.36 -1.83 7.01
CA ALA A 58 -13.30 -2.75 6.36
C ALA A 58 -14.72 -2.16 6.40
N PRO A 59 -15.15 -1.39 5.38
CA PRO A 59 -16.47 -0.74 5.40
C PRO A 59 -17.60 -1.76 5.29
N PRO A 60 -18.65 -1.71 6.13
CA PRO A 60 -19.71 -2.73 6.15
C PRO A 60 -20.59 -2.75 4.88
N LYS A 61 -20.59 -1.67 4.10
CA LYS A 61 -21.40 -1.54 2.88
C LYS A 61 -20.61 -1.84 1.59
N LEU A 62 -19.28 -1.87 1.65
CA LEU A 62 -18.44 -2.19 0.50
C LEU A 62 -18.00 -3.64 0.58
N ARG A 63 -18.45 -4.45 -0.37
CA ARG A 63 -18.23 -5.89 -0.37
C ARG A 63 -17.02 -6.29 -1.21
N GLY A 64 -16.23 -7.22 -0.69
CA GLY A 64 -15.05 -7.80 -1.34
C GLY A 64 -13.78 -6.96 -1.25
N TYR A 65 -13.75 -5.91 -0.43
CA TYR A 65 -12.59 -5.03 -0.32
C TYR A 65 -12.33 -4.56 1.11
N ILE A 66 -11.05 -4.37 1.42
CA ILE A 66 -10.55 -3.64 2.59
C ILE A 66 -9.56 -2.57 2.14
N PHE A 67 -9.41 -1.52 2.94
CA PHE A 67 -8.47 -0.43 2.70
C PHE A 67 -7.34 -0.49 3.72
N VAL A 68 -6.13 -0.19 3.27
CA VAL A 68 -4.92 -0.27 4.09
C VAL A 68 -4.07 0.97 3.83
N GLU A 69 -3.73 1.68 4.90
CA GLU A 69 -2.82 2.83 4.83
C GLU A 69 -1.39 2.39 5.15
N THR A 70 -0.45 2.71 4.25
CA THR A 70 0.97 2.41 4.42
C THR A 70 1.84 3.34 3.58
N ASN A 71 3.10 3.49 3.98
CA ASN A 71 4.16 4.09 3.17
C ASN A 71 5.04 3.03 2.48
N SER A 72 4.76 1.73 2.66
CA SER A 72 5.49 0.64 2.04
C SER A 72 4.52 -0.40 1.43
N PRO A 73 4.16 -0.25 0.13
CA PRO A 73 3.34 -1.22 -0.56
C PRO A 73 4.00 -2.61 -0.69
N GLU A 74 5.33 -2.68 -0.68
CA GLU A 74 6.10 -3.94 -0.70
C GLU A 74 5.86 -4.73 0.59
N ALA A 75 5.98 -4.07 1.74
CA ALA A 75 5.72 -4.70 3.04
C ALA A 75 4.26 -5.18 3.15
N LEU A 76 3.31 -4.42 2.60
CA LEU A 76 1.91 -4.84 2.52
C LEU A 76 1.77 -6.13 1.69
N ARG A 77 2.38 -6.19 0.50
CA ARG A 77 2.36 -7.38 -0.37
C ARG A 77 2.95 -8.61 0.31
N ASP A 78 4.01 -8.45 1.09
CA ASP A 78 4.61 -9.57 1.82
C ASP A 78 3.71 -10.08 2.94
N ASN A 79 3.02 -9.20 3.67
CA ASN A 79 2.08 -9.59 4.72
C ASN A 79 0.78 -10.22 4.18
N LEU A 80 0.45 -9.97 2.91
CA LEU A 80 -0.68 -10.58 2.22
C LEU A 80 -0.44 -12.03 1.79
N LYS A 81 0.81 -12.47 1.64
CA LYS A 81 1.10 -13.82 1.14
C LYS A 81 0.55 -14.87 2.12
N GLY A 82 -0.29 -15.76 1.61
CA GLY A 82 -0.89 -16.85 2.38
C GLY A 82 -1.93 -16.39 3.42
N LEU A 83 -2.60 -15.26 3.16
CA LEU A 83 -3.76 -14.78 3.94
C LEU A 83 -5.09 -15.22 3.31
#